data_AF-E3EKZ7-F1
#
_entry.id   AF-E3EKZ7-F1
#
_cell.length_a   1.000
_cell.length_b   1.000
_cell.length_c   1.000
_cell.angle_alpha   90.00
_cell.angle_beta   90.00
_cell.angle_gamma   90.00
#
_symmetry.space_group_name_H-M   'P 1'
#
loop_
_entity.id
_entity.type
_entity.pdbx_description
1 polymer ?
#
loop_
_entity_poly.entity_id
_entity_poly.type
_entity_poly.pdbx_seq_one_letter_code
_entity_poly.pdbx_strand_id
1 'polypeptide(L)'
;MDREIKFAWGRLLGETLRVQKRVDPSMVQASDATIYGLLNGFETVVDAQLSVNEPITESDLNNMARILEPYHQNPDTLRGYYTIEPEVDAANITRLKAMMILTYFKSEGRFEEVIRRMNTEHSPGECREFEIRQEEV
;
A
#
# COMPACT_ATOMS: atom_id res chain seq x y z
N MET A 1 19.89 -2.27 3.09
CA MET A 1 20.17 -0.95 2.50
C MET A 1 21.52 -0.47 3.00
N ASP A 2 22.29 0.21 2.16
CA ASP A 2 23.55 0.82 2.60
C ASP A 2 23.32 1.86 3.71
N ARG A 3 24.23 1.93 4.68
CA ARG A 3 24.08 2.79 5.87
C ARG A 3 24.04 4.27 5.49
N GLU A 4 24.84 4.70 4.53
CA GLU A 4 24.87 6.10 4.09
C GLU A 4 23.56 6.44 3.39
N ILE A 5 23.06 5.53 2.54
CA ILE A 5 21.76 5.67 1.87
C ILE A 5 20.61 5.77 2.89
N LYS A 6 20.64 4.97 3.96
CA LYS A 6 19.65 5.01 5.06
C LYS A 6 19.56 6.39 5.69
N PHE A 7 20.69 7.00 6.06
CA PHE A 7 20.70 8.31 6.70
C PHE A 7 20.43 9.45 5.71
N ALA A 8 20.83 9.30 4.45
CA ALA A 8 20.45 10.24 3.40
C ALA A 8 18.93 10.31 3.23
N TRP A 9 18.25 9.15 3.18
CA TRP A 9 16.79 9.07 3.17
C TRP A 9 16.16 9.69 4.40
N GLY A 10 16.67 9.35 5.59
CA GLY A 10 16.19 9.94 6.84
C GLY A 10 16.25 11.47 6.80
N ARG A 11 17.36 12.05 6.34
CA ARG A 11 17.53 13.49 6.24
C ARG A 11 16.59 14.12 5.21
N LEU A 12 16.43 13.51 4.03
CA LEU A 12 15.51 13.99 3.01
C LEU A 12 14.07 14.00 3.53
N LEU A 13 13.62 12.91 4.16
CA LEU A 13 12.29 12.82 4.75
C LEU A 13 12.10 13.86 5.86
N GLY A 14 13.08 14.01 6.75
CA GLY A 14 13.05 15.01 7.82
C GLY A 14 12.95 16.44 7.29
N GLU A 15 13.65 16.76 6.20
CA GLU A 15 13.57 18.07 5.55
C GLU A 15 12.20 18.31 4.92
N THR A 16 11.65 17.33 4.20
CA THR A 16 10.30 17.39 3.62
C THR A 16 9.25 17.66 4.69
N LEU A 17 9.25 16.86 5.78
CA LEU A 17 8.29 17.03 6.88
C LEU A 17 8.43 18.38 7.58
N ARG A 18 9.67 18.87 7.75
CA ARG A 18 9.94 20.20 8.31
C ARG A 18 9.37 21.31 7.43
N VAL A 19 9.53 21.20 6.12
CA VAL A 19 8.99 22.18 5.16
C VAL A 19 7.46 22.13 5.14
N GLN A 20 6.86 20.95 5.03
CA GLN A 20 5.41 20.78 5.04
C GLN A 20 4.79 21.37 6.33
N LYS A 21 5.37 21.08 7.50
CA LYS A 21 4.89 21.59 8.78
C LYS A 21 4.98 23.12 8.90
N ARG A 22 5.94 23.75 8.21
CA ARG A 22 6.05 25.22 8.14
C ARG A 22 5.00 25.84 7.23
N VAL A 23 4.62 25.14 6.16
CA VAL A 23 3.56 25.59 5.25
C VAL A 23 2.21 25.49 5.96
N ASP A 24 1.91 24.32 6.52
CA ASP A 24 0.71 24.09 7.30
C ASP A 24 0.96 22.97 8.33
N PRO A 25 0.93 23.28 9.64
CA PRO A 25 1.11 22.29 10.68
C PRO A 25 0.08 21.14 10.64
N SER A 26 -1.11 21.35 10.07
CA SER A 26 -2.15 20.33 9.97
C SER A 26 -1.87 19.26 8.91
N MET A 27 -0.96 19.52 7.96
CA MET A 27 -0.58 18.57 6.91
C MET A 27 0.39 17.48 7.39
N VAL A 28 0.97 17.62 8.59
CA VAL A 28 2.04 16.75 9.08
C VAL A 28 1.65 16.09 10.40
N GLN A 29 1.45 14.78 10.36
CA GLN A 29 1.23 13.98 11.58
C GLN A 29 2.52 13.66 12.35
N ALA A 30 3.69 13.89 11.75
CA ALA A 30 4.98 13.65 12.41
C ALA A 30 5.25 14.65 13.54
N SER A 31 5.65 14.13 14.69
CA SER A 31 6.04 14.96 15.85
C SER A 31 7.34 15.73 15.59
N ASP A 32 7.58 16.80 16.36
CA ASP A 32 8.85 17.54 16.30
C ASP A 32 10.04 16.65 16.67
N ALA A 33 9.84 15.70 17.59
CA ALA A 33 10.87 14.73 17.96
C ALA A 33 11.22 13.79 16.80
N THR A 34 10.23 13.34 16.03
CA THR A 34 10.42 12.53 14.82
C THR A 34 11.21 13.31 13.77
N ILE A 35 10.81 14.55 13.48
CA ILE A 35 11.49 15.41 12.51
C ILE A 35 12.94 15.68 12.95
N TYR A 36 13.16 16.03 14.22
CA TYR A 36 14.50 16.24 14.76
C TYR A 36 15.35 14.96 14.67
N GLY A 37 14.78 13.80 15.01
CA GLY A 37 15.45 12.51 14.95
C GLY A 37 15.91 12.17 13.53
N LEU A 38 15.04 12.37 12.54
CA LEU A 38 15.35 12.17 11.12
C LEU A 38 16.48 13.09 10.63
N LEU A 39 16.40 14.39 10.95
CA LEU A 39 17.40 15.38 10.53
C LEU A 39 18.79 15.14 11.12
N ASN A 40 18.85 14.54 12.31
CA ASN A 40 20.10 14.29 13.04
C ASN A 40 20.57 12.84 12.98
N GLY A 41 19.91 11.99 12.19
CA GLY A 41 20.34 10.61 11.99
C GLY A 41 20.18 9.71 13.23
N PHE A 42 19.12 9.90 14.01
CA PHE A 42 18.76 8.96 15.07
C PHE A 42 18.28 7.65 14.42
N GLU A 43 19.12 6.62 14.51
CA GLU A 43 18.91 5.37 13.78
C GLU A 43 17.54 4.73 14.09
N THR A 44 17.12 4.72 15.35
CA THR A 44 15.83 4.18 15.78
C THR A 44 14.64 4.91 15.14
N VAL A 45 14.74 6.22 14.93
CA VAL A 45 13.70 7.03 14.27
C VAL A 45 13.69 6.74 12.78
N VAL A 46 14.87 6.65 12.15
CA VAL A 46 15.00 6.32 10.72
C VAL A 46 14.43 4.92 10.45
N ASP A 47 14.76 3.92 11.28
CA ASP A 47 14.24 2.56 11.13
C ASP A 47 12.73 2.49 11.30
N ALA A 48 12.17 3.19 12.29
CA ALA A 48 10.73 3.21 12.52
C ALA A 48 9.96 3.78 11.32
N GLN A 49 10.54 4.73 10.57
CA GLN A 49 9.90 5.30 9.38
C GLN A 49 10.11 4.45 8.12
N LEU A 50 11.23 3.74 8.01
CA LEU A 50 11.52 2.87 6.86
C LEU A 50 10.82 1.51 6.94
N SER A 51 10.50 1.05 8.14
CA SER A 51 9.92 -0.29 8.37
C SER A 51 8.40 -0.37 8.19
N VAL A 52 7.74 0.74 7.83
CA VAL A 52 6.28 0.86 7.89
C VAL A 52 5.56 0.04 6.80
N ASN A 53 6.21 -0.21 5.65
CA ASN A 53 5.55 -0.85 4.52
C ASN A 53 6.26 -2.13 4.10
N GLU A 54 5.51 -3.24 4.07
CA GLU A 54 5.92 -4.45 3.37
C GLU A 54 6.07 -4.08 1.87
N PRO A 55 7.23 -4.32 1.25
CA PRO A 55 7.42 -3.96 -0.15
C PRO A 55 6.48 -4.78 -1.04
N ILE A 56 5.82 -4.08 -1.97
CA ILE A 56 5.08 -4.69 -3.08
C ILE A 56 6.07 -4.86 -4.24
N THR A 57 6.32 -6.11 -4.61
CA THR A 57 7.28 -6.45 -5.68
C THR A 57 6.57 -6.62 -7.02
N GLU A 58 7.34 -6.58 -8.12
CA GLU A 58 6.81 -6.91 -9.44
C GLU A 58 6.25 -8.35 -9.49
N SER A 59 6.85 -9.28 -8.75
CA SER A 59 6.33 -10.64 -8.60
C SER A 59 4.95 -10.64 -7.95
N ASP A 60 4.72 -9.80 -6.93
CA ASP A 60 3.40 -9.69 -6.27
C ASP A 60 2.34 -9.18 -7.25
N LEU A 61 2.68 -8.16 -8.05
CA LEU A 61 1.80 -7.62 -9.08
C LEU A 61 1.48 -8.67 -10.15
N ASN A 62 2.49 -9.39 -10.64
CA ASN A 62 2.30 -10.41 -11.67
C ASN A 62 1.49 -11.61 -11.16
N ASN A 63 1.73 -12.03 -9.91
CA ASN A 63 0.96 -13.11 -9.28
C ASN A 63 -0.50 -12.70 -9.09
N MET A 64 -0.75 -11.48 -8.60
CA MET A 64 -2.12 -10.98 -8.44
C MET A 64 -2.83 -10.87 -9.80
N ALA A 65 -2.17 -10.32 -10.82
CA ALA A 65 -2.74 -10.25 -12.17
C ALA A 65 -3.10 -11.65 -12.71
N ARG A 66 -2.25 -12.66 -12.49
CA ARG A 66 -2.52 -14.05 -12.87
C ARG A 66 -3.72 -14.64 -12.12
N ILE A 67 -3.92 -14.28 -10.86
CA ILE A 67 -5.09 -14.70 -10.08
C ILE A 67 -6.38 -14.07 -10.62
N LEU A 68 -6.33 -12.79 -11.03
CA LEU A 68 -7.50 -12.06 -11.52
C LEU A 68 -7.87 -12.40 -12.96
N GLU A 69 -6.91 -12.79 -13.79
CA GLU A 69 -7.10 -13.03 -15.23
C GLU A 69 -8.26 -13.99 -15.58
N PRO A 70 -8.44 -15.15 -14.92
CA PRO A 70 -9.59 -16.02 -15.19
C PRO A 70 -10.94 -15.34 -14.95
N TYR A 71 -11.02 -14.48 -13.93
CA TYR A 71 -12.22 -13.72 -13.59
C TYR A 71 -12.39 -12.50 -14.49
N HIS A 72 -11.31 -12.00 -15.09
CA HIS A 72 -11.41 -10.96 -16.11
C HIS A 72 -12.06 -11.50 -17.40
N GLN A 73 -11.70 -12.72 -17.78
CA GLN A 73 -12.24 -13.41 -18.94
C GLN A 73 -13.65 -13.95 -18.70
N ASN A 74 -13.97 -14.35 -17.47
CA ASN A 74 -15.30 -14.82 -17.09
C ASN A 74 -15.74 -14.24 -15.73
N PRO A 75 -16.26 -13.00 -15.69
CA PRO A 75 -16.57 -12.29 -14.45
C PRO A 75 -17.68 -12.90 -13.58
N ASP A 76 -18.51 -13.78 -14.15
CA ASP A 76 -19.65 -14.37 -13.45
C ASP A 76 -19.24 -15.50 -12.47
N THR A 77 -18.00 -15.97 -12.57
CA THR A 77 -17.45 -16.96 -11.61
C THR A 77 -16.99 -16.31 -10.31
N LEU A 78 -16.78 -14.99 -10.30
CA LEU A 78 -16.37 -14.24 -9.12
C LEU A 78 -17.58 -13.89 -8.25
N ARG A 79 -17.59 -14.37 -7.00
CA ARG A 79 -18.63 -14.02 -6.02
C ARG A 79 -18.23 -12.87 -5.10
N GLY A 80 -16.93 -12.74 -4.85
CA GLY A 80 -16.33 -11.75 -3.96
C GLY A 80 -14.86 -12.08 -3.71
N TYR A 81 -14.20 -11.33 -2.83
CA TYR A 81 -12.80 -11.52 -2.48
C TYR A 81 -12.52 -12.92 -1.92
N TYR A 82 -13.46 -13.51 -1.16
CA TYR A 82 -13.31 -14.89 -0.66
C TYR A 82 -13.19 -15.93 -1.77
N THR A 83 -13.59 -15.60 -3.00
CA THR A 83 -13.38 -16.47 -4.17
C THR A 83 -11.91 -16.59 -4.55
N ILE A 84 -11.12 -15.52 -4.39
CA ILE A 84 -9.70 -15.48 -4.78
C ILE A 84 -8.73 -15.60 -3.61
N GLU A 85 -9.23 -15.47 -2.38
CA GLU A 85 -8.41 -15.49 -1.17
C GLU A 85 -7.51 -16.73 -1.07
N PRO A 86 -7.97 -17.96 -1.39
CA PRO A 86 -7.10 -19.14 -1.37
C PRO A 86 -5.91 -19.04 -2.33
N GLU A 87 -6.09 -18.51 -3.55
CA GLU A 87 -4.99 -18.34 -4.48
C GLU A 87 -4.05 -17.19 -4.08
N VAL A 88 -4.59 -16.13 -3.47
CA VAL A 88 -3.81 -15.02 -2.91
C VAL A 88 -2.92 -15.52 -1.77
N ASP A 89 -3.48 -16.30 -0.83
CA ASP A 89 -2.74 -16.91 0.26
C ASP A 89 -1.68 -17.90 -0.27
N ALA A 90 -2.02 -18.72 -1.27
CA ALA A 90 -1.08 -19.65 -1.91
C ALA A 90 0.07 -18.93 -2.65
N ALA A 91 -0.14 -17.68 -3.07
CA ALA A 91 0.89 -16.83 -3.65
C ALA A 91 1.77 -16.12 -2.61
N ASN A 92 1.58 -16.40 -1.30
CA ASN A 92 2.22 -15.70 -0.18
C ASN A 92 1.94 -14.18 -0.17
N ILE A 93 0.78 -13.77 -0.68
CA ILE A 93 0.36 -12.36 -0.64
C ILE A 93 -0.55 -12.20 0.57
N THR A 94 -0.15 -11.35 1.53
CA THR A 94 -1.01 -11.04 2.68
C THR A 94 -2.25 -10.28 2.22
N ARG A 95 -3.38 -10.39 2.94
CA ARG A 95 -4.60 -9.64 2.61
C ARG A 95 -4.34 -8.12 2.52
N LEU A 96 -3.53 -7.56 3.42
CA LEU A 96 -3.16 -6.15 3.37
C LEU A 96 -2.43 -5.79 2.07
N LYS A 97 -1.45 -6.62 1.67
CA LYS A 97 -0.75 -6.45 0.40
C LYS A 97 -1.70 -6.61 -0.79
N ALA A 98 -2.62 -7.58 -0.74
CA ALA A 98 -3.64 -7.76 -1.77
C ALA A 98 -4.54 -6.54 -1.92
N MET A 99 -4.99 -5.94 -0.80
CA MET A 99 -5.77 -4.70 -0.82
C MET A 99 -5.01 -3.57 -1.50
N MET A 100 -3.72 -3.37 -1.15
CA MET A 100 -2.90 -2.34 -1.77
C MET A 100 -2.74 -2.56 -3.29
N ILE A 101 -2.51 -3.82 -3.71
CA ILE A 101 -2.37 -4.16 -5.13
C ILE A 101 -3.69 -3.96 -5.88
N LEU A 102 -4.82 -4.37 -5.31
CA LEU A 102 -6.14 -4.21 -5.92
C LEU A 102 -6.53 -2.74 -6.04
N THR A 103 -6.27 -1.93 -5.01
CA THR A 103 -6.44 -0.47 -5.07
C THR A 103 -5.57 0.14 -6.17
N TYR A 104 -4.31 -0.29 -6.29
CA TYR A 104 -3.40 0.17 -7.34
C TYR A 104 -3.88 -0.25 -8.75
N PHE A 105 -4.31 -1.49 -8.95
CA PHE A 105 -4.86 -1.93 -10.24
C PHE A 105 -6.11 -1.15 -10.62
N LYS A 106 -7.01 -0.91 -9.66
CA LYS A 106 -8.21 -0.13 -9.90
C LYS A 106 -7.89 1.30 -10.31
N SER A 107 -6.91 1.96 -9.66
CA SER A 107 -6.51 3.32 -10.02
C SER A 107 -5.84 3.43 -11.39
N GLU A 108 -5.22 2.34 -11.87
CA GLU A 108 -4.72 2.21 -13.25
C GLU A 108 -5.80 1.82 -14.28
N GLY A 109 -7.05 1.59 -13.85
CA GLY A 109 -8.13 1.10 -14.73
C GLY A 109 -7.97 -0.37 -15.15
N ARG A 110 -7.17 -1.16 -14.42
CA ARG A 110 -6.95 -2.58 -14.67
C ARG A 110 -7.91 -3.42 -13.84
N PHE A 111 -8.46 -4.48 -14.43
CA PHE A 111 -9.38 -5.40 -13.77
C PHE A 111 -10.61 -4.71 -13.13
N GLU A 112 -11.01 -3.52 -13.59
CA GLU A 112 -12.07 -2.71 -12.97
C GLU A 112 -13.35 -3.50 -12.72
N GLU A 113 -13.81 -4.28 -13.71
CA GLU A 113 -15.04 -5.07 -13.59
C GLU A 113 -14.90 -6.20 -12.54
N VAL A 114 -13.73 -6.84 -12.49
CA VAL A 114 -13.45 -7.90 -11.50
C VAL A 114 -13.45 -7.29 -10.10
N ILE A 115 -12.76 -6.17 -9.92
CA ILE A 115 -12.66 -5.46 -8.64
C ILE A 115 -14.03 -4.92 -8.21
N ARG A 116 -14.81 -4.36 -9.13
CA ARG A 116 -16.18 -3.89 -8.86
C ARG A 116 -17.09 -5.01 -8.36
N ARG A 117 -16.96 -6.21 -8.93
CA ARG A 117 -17.70 -7.41 -8.51
C ARG A 117 -17.26 -7.97 -7.16
N MET A 118 -16.14 -7.52 -6.60
CA MET A 118 -15.78 -7.84 -5.22
C MET A 118 -16.61 -7.05 -4.20
N ASN A 119 -17.38 -6.03 -4.59
CA ASN A 119 -18.26 -5.32 -3.66
C ASN A 119 -19.55 -6.12 -3.36
N THR A 120 -19.41 -7.19 -2.56
CA THR A 120 -20.50 -8.08 -2.17
C THR A 120 -20.37 -8.51 -0.71
N GLU A 121 -21.40 -9.19 -0.19
CA GLU A 121 -21.34 -9.86 1.11
C GLU A 121 -20.31 -11.00 1.16
N HIS A 122 -19.86 -11.51 0.00
CA HIS A 122 -18.84 -12.54 -0.12
C HIS A 122 -17.41 -11.96 -0.16
N SER A 123 -17.25 -10.77 0.41
CA SER A 123 -15.97 -10.12 0.66
C SER A 123 -15.92 -9.60 2.10
N PRO A 124 -14.74 -9.65 2.75
CA PRO A 124 -14.47 -8.86 3.94
C PRO A 124 -14.83 -7.40 3.72
N GLY A 125 -15.25 -6.68 4.77
CA GLY A 125 -15.67 -5.28 4.65
C GLY A 125 -14.58 -4.39 4.05
N GLU A 126 -13.32 -4.66 4.42
CA GLU A 126 -12.13 -3.97 3.92
C GLU A 126 -11.77 -4.28 2.45
N CYS A 127 -12.35 -5.33 1.86
CA CYS A 127 -12.06 -5.83 0.51
C CYS A 127 -13.24 -5.61 -0.46
N ARG A 128 -13.95 -4.49 -0.35
CA ARG A 128 -15.12 -4.18 -1.20
C ARG A 128 -14.91 -3.05 -2.19
N GLU A 129 -14.30 -1.96 -1.74
CA GLU A 129 -14.28 -0.72 -2.51
C GLU A 129 -12.93 -0.44 -3.19
N PHE A 130 -11.81 -0.80 -2.56
CA PHE A 130 -10.45 -0.63 -3.10
C PHE A 130 -10.19 0.78 -3.67
N GLU A 131 -10.69 1.82 -3.02
CA GLU A 131 -10.45 3.21 -3.40
C GLU A 131 -9.23 3.77 -2.68
N ILE A 132 -8.48 4.64 -3.36
CA ILE A 132 -7.44 5.43 -2.71
C ILE A 132 -8.13 6.45 -1.79
N ARG A 133 -7.81 6.44 -0.51
CA ARG A 133 -8.38 7.36 0.48
C ARG A 133 -7.75 8.74 0.31
N GLN A 134 -8.50 9.80 0.67
CA GLN A 134 -7.96 11.16 0.64
C GLN A 134 -6.71 11.32 1.53
N GLU A 135 -6.57 10.50 2.57
CA GLU A 135 -5.40 10.50 3.46
C GLU A 135 -4.17 9.82 2.83
N GLU A 136 -4.33 9.14 1.69
CA GLU A 136 -3.29 8.41 0.97
C GLU A 136 -2.74 9.18 -0.24
N VAL A 137 -3.26 10.38 -0.54
CA VAL A 137 -2.86 11.24 -1.69
C VAL A 137 -2.48 12.65 -1.26
#